data_AF-A0AAP5ICP9-F1
#
_entry.id   AF-A0AAP5ICP9-F1
#
_cell.length_a   1.000
_cell.length_b   1.000
_cell.length_c   1.000
_cell.angle_alpha   90.00
_cell.angle_beta   90.00
_cell.angle_gamma   90.00
#
_symmetry.space_group_name_H-M   'P 1'
#
loop_
_entity.id
_entity.type
_entity.pdbx_description
1 polymer ?
#
loop_
_entity_poly.entity_id
_entity_poly.type
_entity_poly.pdbx_seq_one_letter_code
_entity_poly.pdbx_strand_id
1 'polypeptide(L)'
;MQLQLLSAESLRRYQIPLTVKEGIWYLEELSEQISLLALYQELFPIQWASSTTPIIQHSYSGVYSDREIEFLELVNEHLFSLDWIEDFRDCSERHLEIPVYPQNIDWWDMDLADLSLTKQFLVSLLGYGHPQEEWDLHFAFIPEKLIPADKIDWDKLDKLCQKAALPLRFLYDILCLVDHSTGCIWLDINHEIYESLPWNKESLLYLKEQWTISQQYWQRMNEFSEWLESSIAHRKQVIKLWNKAQQQIFYHH
;
A
#
# COMPACT_ATOMS: atom_id res chain seq x y z
N MET A 1 -0.50 -29.53 -34.68
CA MET A 1 0.81 -29.75 -34.02
C MET A 1 0.88 -29.13 -32.62
N GLN A 2 0.30 -27.94 -32.38
CA GLN A 2 0.18 -27.35 -31.03
C GLN A 2 -0.71 -28.15 -30.05
N LEU A 3 -1.79 -28.79 -30.52
CA LEU A 3 -2.68 -29.61 -29.67
C LEU A 3 -2.04 -30.90 -29.12
N GLN A 4 -0.95 -31.41 -29.71
CA GLN A 4 -0.27 -32.62 -29.25
C GLN A 4 0.84 -32.35 -28.21
N LEU A 5 1.33 -31.11 -28.13
CA LEU A 5 2.33 -30.72 -27.12
C LEU A 5 1.66 -30.43 -25.78
N LEU A 6 0.51 -29.74 -25.80
CA LEU A 6 -0.32 -29.47 -24.62
C LEU A 6 -0.78 -30.75 -23.89
N SER A 7 -1.11 -31.82 -24.64
CA SER A 7 -1.56 -33.08 -24.05
C SER A 7 -0.43 -33.89 -23.41
N ALA A 8 0.80 -33.79 -23.91
CA ALA A 8 1.96 -34.47 -23.36
C ALA A 8 2.50 -33.78 -22.09
N GLU A 9 2.50 -32.45 -22.03
CA GLU A 9 2.80 -31.69 -20.80
C GLU A 9 1.75 -31.92 -19.71
N SER A 10 0.47 -31.93 -20.09
CA SER A 10 -0.63 -32.26 -19.17
C SER A 10 -0.43 -33.65 -18.55
N LEU A 11 -0.04 -34.66 -19.35
CA LEU A 11 0.20 -36.02 -18.87
C LEU A 11 1.41 -36.16 -17.95
N ARG A 12 2.46 -35.32 -18.09
CA ARG A 12 3.60 -35.31 -17.15
C ARG A 12 3.19 -34.86 -15.74
N ARG A 13 2.23 -33.95 -15.63
CA ARG A 13 1.73 -33.46 -14.33
C ARG A 13 0.88 -34.49 -13.56
N TYR A 14 0.42 -35.55 -14.23
CA TYR A 14 -0.25 -36.71 -13.62
C TYR A 14 0.67 -37.93 -13.44
N GLN A 15 1.96 -37.81 -13.76
CA GLN A 15 2.91 -38.90 -13.49
C GLN A 15 3.24 -38.91 -12.00
N ILE A 16 3.03 -40.08 -11.38
CA ILE A 16 3.45 -40.33 -10.00
C ILE A 16 4.96 -40.07 -9.94
N PRO A 17 5.43 -39.24 -9.00
CA PRO A 17 6.84 -38.92 -8.85
C PRO A 17 7.71 -40.18 -8.82
N LEU A 18 8.71 -40.26 -9.72
CA LEU A 18 9.55 -41.45 -9.88
C LEU A 18 10.76 -41.43 -8.93
N THR A 19 11.02 -40.28 -8.32
CA THR A 19 12.07 -40.07 -7.32
C THR A 19 11.53 -39.42 -6.05
N VAL A 20 12.23 -39.63 -4.93
CA VAL A 20 11.88 -39.00 -3.64
C VAL A 20 11.85 -37.48 -3.74
N LYS A 21 12.77 -36.88 -4.51
CA LYS A 21 12.86 -35.43 -4.69
C LYS A 21 11.65 -34.88 -5.44
N GLU A 22 11.28 -35.50 -6.56
CA GLU A 22 10.07 -35.14 -7.30
C GLU A 22 8.81 -35.34 -6.44
N GLY A 23 8.82 -36.36 -5.57
CA GLY A 23 7.70 -36.64 -4.68
C GLY A 23 7.49 -35.59 -3.60
N ILE A 24 8.58 -35.06 -3.04
CA ILE A 24 8.51 -33.97 -2.07
C ILE A 24 7.96 -32.70 -2.75
N TRP A 25 8.52 -32.31 -3.90
CA TRP A 25 8.04 -31.13 -4.64
C TRP A 25 6.57 -31.21 -5.02
N TYR A 26 6.13 -32.37 -5.52
CA TYR A 26 4.72 -32.59 -5.85
C TYR A 26 3.78 -32.44 -4.64
N LEU A 27 4.20 -32.92 -3.46
CA LEU A 27 3.41 -32.82 -2.24
C LEU A 27 3.40 -31.39 -1.69
N GLU A 28 4.49 -30.65 -1.82
CA GLU A 28 4.59 -29.23 -1.46
C GLU A 28 3.62 -28.39 -2.32
N GLU A 29 3.68 -28.54 -3.65
CA GLU A 29 2.76 -27.85 -4.58
C GLU A 29 1.29 -28.17 -4.28
N LEU A 30 0.96 -29.45 -4.03
CA LEU A 30 -0.40 -29.85 -3.65
C LEU A 30 -0.83 -29.24 -2.32
N SER A 31 0.06 -29.21 -1.34
CA SER A 31 -0.24 -28.61 -0.03
C SER A 31 -0.54 -27.12 -0.15
N GLU A 32 0.22 -26.42 -0.99
CA GLU A 32 0.04 -24.99 -1.25
C GLU A 32 -1.26 -24.72 -2.03
N GLN A 33 -1.57 -25.55 -3.03
CA GLN A 33 -2.84 -25.49 -3.75
C GLN A 33 -4.03 -25.72 -2.81
N ILE A 34 -3.98 -26.76 -1.98
CA ILE A 34 -5.02 -27.04 -0.99
C ILE A 34 -5.22 -25.85 -0.05
N SER A 35 -4.13 -25.21 0.38
CA SER A 35 -4.19 -24.05 1.27
C SER A 35 -4.92 -22.88 0.63
N LEU A 36 -4.59 -22.50 -0.61
CA LEU A 36 -5.28 -21.43 -1.33
C LEU A 36 -6.75 -21.76 -1.62
N LEU A 37 -7.04 -22.99 -2.07
CA LEU A 37 -8.42 -23.39 -2.38
C LEU A 37 -9.30 -23.50 -1.13
N ALA A 38 -8.73 -23.88 0.02
CA ALA A 38 -9.44 -23.84 1.29
C ALA A 38 -9.82 -22.39 1.66
N LEU A 39 -8.90 -21.43 1.46
CA LEU A 39 -9.19 -20.01 1.65
C LEU A 39 -10.24 -19.49 0.68
N TYR A 40 -10.21 -19.92 -0.58
CA TYR A 40 -11.26 -19.59 -1.56
C TYR A 40 -12.64 -20.07 -1.06
N GLN A 41 -12.74 -21.35 -0.67
CA GLN A 41 -13.99 -21.90 -0.16
C GLN A 41 -14.49 -21.18 1.09
N GLU A 42 -13.59 -20.77 1.98
CA GLU A 42 -13.95 -20.12 3.24
C GLU A 42 -14.35 -18.64 3.05
N LEU A 43 -13.61 -17.88 2.24
CA LEU A 43 -13.80 -16.43 2.09
C LEU A 43 -14.84 -16.07 1.03
N PHE A 44 -14.97 -16.88 -0.03
CA PHE A 44 -15.89 -16.63 -1.14
C PHE A 44 -16.75 -17.88 -1.44
N PRO A 45 -17.55 -18.36 -0.46
CA PRO A 45 -18.27 -19.63 -0.59
C PRO A 45 -19.31 -19.64 -1.72
N ILE A 46 -19.89 -18.47 -2.06
CA ILE A 46 -20.86 -18.35 -3.14
C ILE A 46 -20.17 -18.51 -4.50
N GLN A 47 -19.09 -17.77 -4.72
CA GLN A 47 -18.27 -17.83 -5.93
C GLN A 47 -17.69 -19.25 -6.10
N TRP A 48 -17.16 -19.83 -5.02
CA TRP A 48 -16.70 -21.22 -4.98
C TRP A 48 -17.80 -22.20 -5.43
N ALA A 49 -19.00 -22.12 -4.84
CA ALA A 49 -20.09 -23.01 -5.19
C ALA A 49 -20.59 -22.81 -6.64
N SER A 50 -20.46 -21.62 -7.18
CA SER A 50 -20.91 -21.28 -8.54
C SER A 50 -19.89 -21.59 -9.64
N SER A 51 -18.60 -21.69 -9.31
CA SER A 51 -17.56 -21.87 -10.30
C SER A 51 -17.57 -23.29 -10.88
N THR A 52 -17.59 -23.36 -12.22
CA THR A 52 -17.53 -24.61 -12.99
C THR A 52 -16.09 -25.01 -13.37
N THR A 53 -15.10 -24.22 -12.97
CA THR A 53 -13.69 -24.44 -13.31
C THR A 53 -13.16 -25.67 -12.56
N PRO A 54 -12.57 -26.66 -13.27
CA PRO A 54 -11.95 -27.81 -12.64
C PRO A 54 -10.75 -27.42 -11.78
N ILE A 55 -10.58 -28.09 -10.64
CA ILE A 55 -9.53 -27.79 -9.64
C ILE A 55 -8.11 -27.89 -10.22
N ILE A 56 -7.86 -28.84 -11.13
CA ILE A 56 -6.51 -29.14 -11.65
C ILE A 56 -6.33 -28.59 -13.09
N GLN A 57 -7.26 -27.75 -13.57
CA GLN A 57 -7.11 -27.16 -14.89
C GLN A 57 -6.04 -26.06 -14.87
N HIS A 58 -5.17 -26.06 -15.88
CA HIS A 58 -4.20 -25.01 -16.14
C HIS A 58 -4.32 -24.59 -17.60
N SER A 59 -5.03 -23.50 -17.85
CA SER A 59 -5.15 -22.89 -19.18
C SER A 59 -4.01 -21.92 -19.47
N TYR A 60 -3.29 -21.47 -18.43
CA TYR A 60 -2.21 -20.50 -18.52
C TYR A 60 -0.83 -21.11 -18.31
N SER A 61 0.22 -20.35 -18.63
CA SER A 61 1.62 -20.77 -18.50
C SER A 61 2.11 -20.82 -17.06
N GLY A 62 1.44 -20.12 -16.15
CA GLY A 62 1.86 -19.96 -14.77
C GLY A 62 1.71 -21.20 -13.89
N VAL A 63 2.22 -21.08 -12.67
CA VAL A 63 2.24 -22.13 -11.64
C VAL A 63 0.90 -22.37 -10.94
N TYR A 64 -0.05 -21.44 -11.08
CA TYR A 64 -1.38 -21.54 -10.46
C TYR A 64 -2.36 -22.26 -11.39
N SER A 65 -3.26 -23.05 -10.80
CA SER A 65 -4.42 -23.59 -11.51
C SER A 65 -5.44 -22.49 -11.78
N ASP A 66 -6.29 -22.68 -12.78
CA ASP A 66 -7.35 -21.73 -13.14
C ASP A 66 -8.28 -21.44 -11.94
N ARG A 67 -8.46 -22.44 -11.07
CA ARG A 67 -9.28 -22.30 -9.86
C ARG A 67 -8.62 -21.47 -8.77
N GLU A 68 -7.29 -21.52 -8.66
CA GLU A 68 -6.53 -20.64 -7.78
C GLU A 68 -6.50 -19.22 -8.35
N ILE A 69 -6.40 -19.09 -9.67
CA ILE A 69 -6.46 -17.79 -10.36
C ILE A 69 -7.78 -17.08 -10.06
N GLU A 70 -8.93 -17.78 -10.12
CA GLU A 70 -10.21 -17.21 -9.70
C GLU A 70 -10.17 -16.65 -8.26
N PHE A 71 -9.53 -17.38 -7.34
CA PHE A 71 -9.39 -16.92 -5.97
C PHE A 71 -8.53 -15.66 -5.88
N LEU A 72 -7.37 -15.65 -6.53
CA LEU A 72 -6.46 -14.50 -6.53
C LEU A 72 -7.11 -13.26 -7.17
N GLU A 73 -7.92 -13.45 -8.22
CA GLU A 73 -8.74 -12.39 -8.82
C GLU A 73 -9.74 -11.82 -7.82
N LEU A 74 -10.46 -12.68 -7.08
CA LEU A 74 -11.41 -12.23 -6.05
C LEU A 74 -10.71 -11.53 -4.87
N VAL A 75 -9.52 -11.97 -4.47
CA VAL A 75 -8.71 -11.26 -3.48
C VAL A 75 -8.37 -9.87 -3.99
N ASN A 76 -7.86 -9.78 -5.23
CA ASN A 76 -7.47 -8.53 -5.87
C ASN A 76 -8.65 -7.55 -6.04
N GLU A 77 -9.85 -8.07 -6.34
CA GLU A 77 -11.05 -7.26 -6.57
C GLU A 77 -11.75 -6.83 -5.27
N HIS A 78 -11.79 -7.71 -4.25
CA HIS A 78 -12.67 -7.53 -3.10
C HIS A 78 -11.97 -7.33 -1.76
N LEU A 79 -10.68 -7.64 -1.64
CA LEU A 79 -9.92 -7.50 -0.40
C LEU A 79 -8.91 -6.35 -0.51
N PHE A 80 -7.92 -6.48 -1.38
CA PHE A 80 -6.83 -5.50 -1.58
C PHE A 80 -6.08 -5.81 -2.88
N SER A 81 -5.41 -4.82 -3.48
CA SER A 81 -4.59 -5.05 -4.68
C SER A 81 -3.41 -5.95 -4.32
N LEU A 82 -3.23 -7.02 -5.08
CA LEU A 82 -2.08 -7.90 -4.88
C LEU A 82 -0.82 -7.39 -5.61
N ASP A 83 -0.93 -6.33 -6.43
CA ASP A 83 0.17 -5.59 -7.09
C ASP A 83 1.43 -6.42 -7.40
N TRP A 84 1.22 -7.61 -7.95
CA TRP A 84 2.31 -8.51 -8.28
C TRP A 84 3.16 -7.90 -9.39
N ILE A 85 4.48 -8.08 -9.29
CA ILE A 85 5.43 -7.74 -10.36
C ILE A 85 5.11 -8.55 -11.64
N GLU A 86 4.52 -9.75 -11.49
CA GLU A 86 4.11 -10.63 -12.58
C GLU A 86 2.61 -10.98 -12.48
N ASP A 87 1.91 -11.03 -13.61
CA ASP A 87 0.54 -11.56 -13.65
C ASP A 87 0.56 -13.02 -13.16
N PHE A 88 -0.27 -13.37 -12.17
CA PHE A 88 -0.37 -14.74 -11.64
C PHE A 88 -0.73 -15.78 -12.71
N ARG A 89 -1.26 -15.35 -13.87
CA ARG A 89 -1.50 -16.21 -15.05
C ARG A 89 -0.20 -16.66 -15.72
N ASP A 90 0.86 -15.86 -15.65
CA ASP A 90 2.15 -16.12 -16.31
C ASP A 90 3.32 -16.25 -15.34
N CYS A 91 3.06 -16.21 -14.03
CA CYS A 91 4.09 -16.27 -13.01
C CYS A 91 4.82 -17.61 -13.00
N SER A 92 6.15 -17.53 -12.99
CA SER A 92 7.05 -18.70 -13.06
C SER A 92 7.29 -19.38 -11.71
N GLU A 93 7.02 -18.69 -10.61
CA GLU A 93 7.25 -19.17 -9.25
C GLU A 93 6.01 -18.96 -8.38
N ARG A 94 5.83 -19.86 -7.40
CA ARG A 94 4.71 -19.75 -6.48
C ARG A 94 5.11 -18.88 -5.30
N HIS A 95 4.23 -17.95 -4.96
CA HIS A 95 4.43 -17.06 -3.84
C HIS A 95 3.84 -17.69 -2.58
N LEU A 96 4.74 -18.19 -1.73
CA LEU A 96 4.40 -18.88 -0.48
C LEU A 96 3.79 -17.94 0.57
N GLU A 97 4.00 -16.64 0.39
CA GLU A 97 3.47 -15.58 1.23
C GLU A 97 2.85 -14.49 0.34
N ILE A 98 2.01 -13.66 0.94
CA ILE A 98 1.42 -12.48 0.34
C ILE A 98 2.44 -11.36 0.47
N PRO A 99 3.08 -10.90 -0.62
CA PRO A 99 3.96 -9.75 -0.56
C PRO A 99 3.12 -8.49 -0.32
N VAL A 100 3.63 -7.60 0.52
CA VAL A 100 3.04 -6.27 0.73
C VAL A 100 3.93 -5.28 -0.01
N TYR A 101 3.39 -4.63 -1.03
CA TYR A 101 4.11 -3.62 -1.80
C TYR A 101 3.78 -2.21 -1.30
N PRO A 102 4.78 -1.32 -1.20
CA PRO A 102 4.55 0.08 -0.83
C PRO A 102 3.50 0.72 -1.74
N GLN A 103 2.48 1.31 -1.13
CA GLN A 103 1.43 2.04 -1.86
C GLN A 103 1.52 3.55 -1.64
N ASN A 104 2.42 3.98 -0.78
CA ASN A 104 2.80 5.36 -0.64
C ASN A 104 4.09 5.61 -1.44
N ILE A 105 4.24 6.85 -1.92
CA ILE A 105 5.42 7.25 -2.66
C ILE A 105 6.44 7.81 -1.69
N ASP A 106 7.59 7.15 -1.63
CA ASP A 106 8.78 7.59 -0.92
C ASP A 106 9.31 8.89 -1.55
N TRP A 107 9.13 10.02 -0.85
CA TRP A 107 9.54 11.32 -1.39
C TRP A 107 11.06 11.46 -1.52
N TRP A 108 11.83 10.62 -0.81
CA TRP A 108 13.30 10.58 -0.90
C TRP A 108 13.80 9.82 -2.13
N ASP A 109 12.96 9.02 -2.78
CA ASP A 109 13.28 8.28 -4.01
C ASP A 109 12.96 9.08 -5.28
N MET A 110 12.40 10.29 -5.13
CA MET A 110 12.02 11.18 -6.22
C MET A 110 12.71 12.53 -6.12
N ASP A 111 12.92 13.17 -7.26
CA ASP A 111 13.29 14.58 -7.27
C ASP A 111 12.13 15.42 -6.72
N LEU A 112 12.45 16.39 -5.86
CA LEU A 112 11.45 17.29 -5.25
C LEU A 112 10.56 17.98 -6.31
N ALA A 113 11.10 18.23 -7.50
CA ALA A 113 10.37 18.84 -8.61
C ALA A 113 9.27 17.95 -9.21
N ASP A 114 9.40 16.62 -9.09
CA ASP A 114 8.43 15.65 -9.61
C ASP A 114 7.26 15.41 -8.63
N LEU A 115 7.41 15.86 -7.38
CA LEU A 115 6.33 15.79 -6.40
C LEU A 115 5.23 16.82 -6.71
N SER A 116 3.98 16.48 -6.39
CA SER A 116 2.87 17.45 -6.40
C SER A 116 3.18 18.68 -5.55
N LEU A 117 2.56 19.83 -5.86
CA LEU A 117 2.74 21.06 -5.10
C LEU A 117 2.45 20.87 -3.60
N THR A 118 1.41 20.10 -3.28
CA THR A 118 1.08 19.74 -1.89
C THR A 118 2.22 18.98 -1.21
N LYS A 119 2.76 17.93 -1.84
CA LYS A 119 3.89 17.17 -1.27
C LYS A 119 5.14 18.03 -1.13
N GLN A 120 5.48 18.84 -2.14
CA GLN A 120 6.60 19.79 -2.04
C GLN A 120 6.44 20.71 -0.83
N PHE A 121 5.24 21.26 -0.64
CA PHE A 121 4.94 22.15 0.49
C PHE A 121 5.07 21.44 1.86
N LEU A 122 4.58 20.21 1.98
CA LEU A 122 4.67 19.45 3.23
C LEU A 122 6.09 18.98 3.54
N VAL A 123 6.84 18.53 2.54
CA VAL A 123 8.26 18.18 2.69
C VAL A 123 9.09 19.42 3.05
N SER A 124 8.80 20.58 2.45
CA SER A 124 9.36 21.88 2.87
C SER A 124 8.97 22.25 4.31
N LEU A 125 7.74 21.97 4.74
CA LEU A 125 7.28 22.22 6.11
C LEU A 125 8.03 21.38 7.14
N LEU A 126 8.38 20.13 6.77
CA LEU A 126 9.21 19.22 7.57
C LEU A 126 10.70 19.60 7.56
N GLY A 127 11.12 20.49 6.66
CA GLY A 127 12.49 21.00 6.58
C GLY A 127 13.40 20.29 5.56
N TYR A 128 12.84 19.40 4.74
CA TYR A 128 13.59 18.63 3.73
C TYR A 128 13.36 19.11 2.28
N GLY A 129 12.46 20.08 2.08
CA GLY A 129 12.13 20.61 0.76
C GLY A 129 12.83 21.93 0.42
N HIS A 130 12.16 22.77 -0.36
CA HIS A 130 12.64 24.11 -0.74
C HIS A 130 12.97 24.97 0.48
N PRO A 131 14.12 25.69 0.47
CA PRO A 131 14.52 26.59 1.55
C PRO A 131 13.53 27.75 1.69
N GLN A 132 13.32 28.26 2.91
CA GLN A 132 12.27 29.25 3.20
C GLN A 132 12.37 30.52 2.34
N GLU A 133 13.59 30.93 1.99
CA GLU A 133 13.90 32.09 1.16
C GLU A 133 13.33 31.97 -0.27
N GLU A 134 13.12 30.74 -0.74
CA GLU A 134 12.62 30.44 -2.09
C GLU A 134 11.10 30.16 -2.11
N TRP A 135 10.43 30.21 -0.97
CA TRP A 135 8.99 29.89 -0.90
C TRP A 135 8.10 30.85 -1.70
N ASP A 136 8.55 32.07 -2.00
CA ASP A 136 7.83 32.95 -2.92
C ASP A 136 7.76 32.37 -4.34
N LEU A 137 8.84 31.75 -4.81
CA LEU A 137 8.94 31.15 -6.15
C LEU A 137 8.06 29.90 -6.27
N HIS A 138 8.06 29.06 -5.24
CA HIS A 138 7.38 27.76 -5.27
C HIS A 138 5.95 27.81 -4.72
N PHE A 139 5.69 28.65 -3.72
CA PHE A 139 4.43 28.69 -2.98
C PHE A 139 3.73 30.05 -3.03
N ALA A 140 4.29 31.04 -3.73
CA ALA A 140 3.74 32.39 -3.89
C ALA A 140 3.58 33.20 -2.58
N PHE A 141 4.33 32.84 -1.54
CA PHE A 141 4.54 33.66 -0.34
C PHE A 141 5.73 33.18 0.48
N ILE A 142 6.30 34.06 1.29
CA ILE A 142 7.26 33.72 2.36
C ILE A 142 6.54 33.87 3.71
N PRO A 143 6.57 32.86 4.60
CA PRO A 143 5.99 32.99 5.92
C PRO A 143 6.83 33.93 6.80
N GLU A 144 6.18 34.84 7.54
CA GLU A 144 6.86 35.73 8.51
C GLU A 144 7.55 34.94 9.63
N LYS A 145 6.97 33.79 10.00
CA LYS A 145 7.48 32.86 11.00
C LYS A 145 7.21 31.44 10.52
N LEU A 146 8.23 30.59 10.59
CA LEU A 146 8.13 29.16 10.39
C LEU A 146 8.84 28.46 11.55
N ILE A 147 8.12 27.65 12.31
CA ILE A 147 8.74 26.83 13.37
C ILE A 147 9.36 25.59 12.71
N PRO A 148 10.65 25.30 12.98
CA PRO A 148 11.28 24.06 12.54
C PRO A 148 10.58 22.81 13.10
N ALA A 149 10.58 21.71 12.34
CA ALA A 149 9.87 20.47 12.69
C ALA A 149 10.33 19.86 14.03
N ASP A 150 11.61 19.96 14.37
CA ASP A 150 12.19 19.50 15.65
C ASP A 150 11.63 20.23 16.88
N LYS A 151 10.96 21.37 16.69
CA LYS A 151 10.35 22.19 17.74
C LYS A 151 8.83 22.11 17.76
N ILE A 152 8.24 21.22 16.97
CA ILE A 152 6.80 20.96 16.97
C ILE A 152 6.47 19.92 18.04
N ASP A 153 5.36 20.15 18.73
CA ASP A 153 4.71 19.18 19.59
C ASP A 153 3.65 18.45 18.76
N TRP A 154 3.95 17.22 18.36
CA TRP A 154 3.12 16.41 17.47
C TRP A 154 1.76 16.06 18.08
N ASP A 155 1.71 15.74 19.37
CA ASP A 155 0.45 15.48 20.10
C ASP A 155 -0.45 16.72 20.13
N LYS A 156 0.18 17.89 20.26
CA LYS A 156 -0.53 19.17 20.20
C LYS A 156 -0.98 19.50 18.78
N LEU A 157 -0.17 19.18 17.77
CA LEU A 157 -0.53 19.35 16.35
C LEU A 157 -1.78 18.54 16.01
N ASP A 158 -1.81 17.26 16.37
CA ASP A 158 -2.97 16.38 16.19
C ASP A 158 -4.24 17.01 16.79
N LYS A 159 -4.19 17.39 18.08
CA LYS A 159 -5.33 18.01 18.77
C LYS A 159 -5.79 19.33 18.13
N LEU A 160 -4.87 20.10 17.54
CA LEU A 160 -5.20 21.33 16.82
C LEU A 160 -5.86 21.04 15.47
N CYS A 161 -5.33 20.07 14.72
CA CYS A 161 -5.89 19.59 13.46
C CYS A 161 -7.31 19.05 13.68
N GLN A 162 -7.55 18.19 14.67
CA GLN A 162 -8.88 17.65 15.00
C GLN A 162 -9.94 18.75 15.23
N LYS A 163 -9.55 19.91 15.77
CA LYS A 163 -10.43 21.06 16.02
C LYS A 163 -10.59 22.00 14.81
N ALA A 164 -9.77 21.83 13.77
CA ALA A 164 -9.86 22.63 12.56
C ALA A 164 -11.09 22.23 11.71
N ALA A 165 -11.47 23.13 10.80
CA ALA A 165 -12.43 22.82 9.75
C ALA A 165 -11.80 21.92 8.69
N LEU A 166 -12.63 21.14 8.01
CA LEU A 166 -12.20 20.43 6.81
C LEU A 166 -11.83 21.43 5.70
N PRO A 167 -10.85 21.12 4.84
CA PRO A 167 -9.96 19.94 4.87
C PRO A 167 -8.72 20.07 5.77
N LEU A 168 -8.46 21.23 6.38
CA LEU A 168 -7.26 21.47 7.22
C LEU A 168 -7.11 20.48 8.38
N ARG A 169 -8.23 19.90 8.85
CA ARG A 169 -8.23 18.83 9.85
C ARG A 169 -7.37 17.62 9.46
N PHE A 170 -7.24 17.33 8.17
CA PHE A 170 -6.48 16.18 7.67
C PHE A 170 -4.96 16.40 7.70
N LEU A 171 -4.48 17.60 8.04
CA LEU A 171 -3.05 17.92 7.99
C LEU A 171 -2.19 16.95 8.80
N TYR A 172 -2.60 16.56 10.01
CA TYR A 172 -1.82 15.63 10.83
C TYR A 172 -1.69 14.26 10.16
N ASP A 173 -2.82 13.69 9.73
CA ASP A 173 -2.85 12.40 9.03
C ASP A 173 -1.97 12.40 7.77
N ILE A 174 -1.98 13.50 7.03
CA ILE A 174 -1.20 13.63 5.80
C ILE A 174 0.29 13.82 6.10
N LEU A 175 0.66 14.47 7.21
CA LEU A 175 2.05 14.51 7.64
C LEU A 175 2.55 13.12 8.05
N CYS A 176 1.72 12.33 8.74
CA CYS A 176 2.02 10.92 9.01
C CYS A 176 2.19 10.11 7.71
N LEU A 177 1.40 10.41 6.68
CA LEU A 177 1.59 9.80 5.35
C LEU A 177 2.95 10.16 4.74
N VAL A 178 3.39 11.42 4.84
CA VAL A 178 4.71 11.84 4.31
C VAL A 178 5.87 11.23 5.11
N ASP A 179 5.66 10.96 6.39
CA ASP A 179 6.66 10.45 7.34
C ASP A 179 6.59 8.92 7.55
N HIS A 180 5.71 8.20 6.83
CA HIS A 180 5.52 6.75 6.98
C HIS A 180 5.21 6.31 8.44
N SER A 181 4.38 7.11 9.12
CA SER A 181 4.00 6.91 10.53
C SER A 181 2.48 6.81 10.73
N THR A 182 1.77 6.25 9.74
CA THR A 182 0.31 6.14 9.74
C THR A 182 -0.22 4.97 10.58
N GLY A 183 0.63 4.01 10.91
CA GLY A 183 0.25 2.71 11.48
C GLY A 183 -0.38 1.76 10.45
N CYS A 184 -0.39 2.11 9.17
CA CYS A 184 -0.94 1.30 8.09
C CYS A 184 0.19 0.66 7.29
N ILE A 185 0.23 -0.68 7.28
CA ILE A 185 1.30 -1.44 6.61
C ILE A 185 1.49 -1.03 5.14
N TRP A 186 0.40 -0.79 4.40
CA TRP A 186 0.48 -0.40 2.99
C TRP A 186 1.12 0.97 2.74
N LEU A 187 1.08 1.85 3.74
CA LEU A 187 1.52 3.23 3.63
C LEU A 187 2.86 3.50 4.29
N ASP A 188 3.24 2.67 5.28
CA ASP A 188 4.43 2.88 6.09
C ASP A 188 5.63 2.04 5.57
N ILE A 189 5.39 0.92 4.88
CA ILE A 189 6.48 0.19 4.22
C ILE A 189 7.06 1.00 3.06
N ASN A 190 8.33 0.75 2.76
CA ASN A 190 9.07 1.34 1.65
C ASN A 190 9.82 0.26 0.87
N HIS A 191 10.46 0.60 -0.24
CA HIS A 191 11.15 -0.39 -1.07
C HIS A 191 12.36 -1.06 -0.40
N GLU A 192 12.86 -0.52 0.72
CA GLU A 192 13.95 -1.11 1.51
C GLU A 192 13.45 -2.13 2.54
N ILE A 193 12.18 -2.05 2.95
CA ILE A 193 11.55 -2.89 3.96
C ILE A 193 10.60 -3.87 3.26
N TYR A 194 11.06 -5.11 3.09
CA TYR A 194 10.23 -6.20 2.60
C TYR A 194 9.35 -6.75 3.73
N GLU A 195 8.03 -6.60 3.60
CA GLU A 195 7.06 -7.30 4.44
C GLU A 195 6.23 -8.29 3.63
N SER A 196 6.00 -9.45 4.23
CA SER A 196 5.16 -10.50 3.68
C SER A 196 4.36 -11.16 4.79
N LEU A 197 3.15 -11.60 4.48
CA LEU A 197 2.30 -12.32 5.42
C LEU A 197 1.94 -13.70 4.87
N PRO A 198 1.81 -14.73 5.73
CA PRO A 198 1.42 -16.05 5.29
C PRO A 198 0.02 -16.05 4.66
N TRP A 199 -0.21 -16.97 3.71
CA TRP A 199 -1.54 -17.25 3.18
C TRP A 199 -2.41 -17.92 4.24
N ASN A 200 -3.14 -17.11 5.00
CA ASN A 200 -4.22 -17.57 5.87
C ASN A 200 -5.30 -16.49 5.99
N LYS A 201 -6.44 -16.87 6.59
CA LYS A 201 -7.60 -15.99 6.74
C LYS A 201 -7.32 -14.75 7.60
N GLU A 202 -6.58 -14.90 8.69
CA GLU A 202 -6.27 -13.78 9.60
C GLU A 202 -5.46 -12.72 8.86
N SER A 203 -4.42 -13.13 8.14
CA SER A 203 -3.59 -12.25 7.30
C SER A 203 -4.39 -11.57 6.21
N LEU A 204 -5.26 -12.29 5.49
CA LEU A 204 -6.10 -11.71 4.44
C LEU A 204 -7.10 -10.67 4.98
N LEU A 205 -7.71 -10.92 6.14
CA LEU A 205 -8.65 -9.99 6.76
C LEU A 205 -7.93 -8.78 7.35
N TYR A 206 -6.77 -8.97 7.96
CA TYR A 206 -5.91 -7.88 8.43
C TYR A 206 -5.52 -6.97 7.27
N LEU A 207 -4.97 -7.54 6.19
CA LEU A 207 -4.55 -6.77 5.01
C LEU A 207 -5.71 -6.02 4.35
N LYS A 208 -6.91 -6.62 4.30
CA LYS A 208 -8.14 -5.95 3.86
C LYS A 208 -8.49 -4.74 4.72
N GLU A 209 -8.42 -4.89 6.04
CA GLU A 209 -8.70 -3.78 6.97
C GLU A 209 -7.69 -2.65 6.76
N GLN A 210 -6.40 -2.98 6.69
CA GLN A 210 -5.34 -2.02 6.40
C GLN A 210 -5.53 -1.35 5.04
N TRP A 211 -5.98 -2.09 4.02
CA TRP A 211 -6.27 -1.54 2.70
C TRP A 211 -7.43 -0.54 2.73
N THR A 212 -8.45 -0.82 3.55
CA THR A 212 -9.55 0.13 3.77
C THR A 212 -9.06 1.41 4.45
N ILE A 213 -8.12 1.29 5.40
CA ILE A 213 -7.48 2.43 6.05
C ILE A 213 -6.68 3.23 5.01
N SER A 214 -5.90 2.58 4.14
CA SER A 214 -5.10 3.28 3.13
C SER A 214 -5.96 4.10 2.17
N GLN A 215 -7.10 3.56 1.71
CA GLN A 215 -8.05 4.31 0.88
C GLN A 215 -8.53 5.60 1.55
N GLN A 216 -8.77 5.58 2.87
CA GLN A 216 -9.20 6.76 3.60
C GLN A 216 -8.10 7.82 3.64
N TYR A 217 -6.84 7.43 3.82
CA TYR A 217 -5.71 8.36 3.75
C TYR A 217 -5.59 9.00 2.35
N TRP A 218 -5.74 8.21 1.28
CA TRP A 218 -5.70 8.76 -0.09
C TRP A 218 -6.83 9.73 -0.36
N GLN A 219 -8.05 9.42 0.09
CA GLN A 219 -9.17 10.35 -0.03
C GLN A 219 -8.88 11.66 0.72
N ARG A 220 -8.39 11.58 1.97
CA ARG A 220 -8.02 12.76 2.78
C ARG A 220 -6.92 13.57 2.12
N MET A 221 -5.90 12.92 1.58
CA MET A 221 -4.79 13.54 0.85
C MET A 221 -5.30 14.26 -0.39
N ASN A 222 -6.18 13.64 -1.18
CA ASN A 222 -6.76 14.27 -2.37
C ASN A 222 -7.58 15.51 -2.02
N GLU A 223 -8.50 15.40 -1.06
CA GLU A 223 -9.33 16.53 -0.61
C GLU A 223 -8.49 17.69 -0.05
N PHE A 224 -7.45 17.36 0.73
CA PHE A 224 -6.53 18.35 1.26
C PHE A 224 -5.68 19.00 0.17
N SER A 225 -5.18 18.22 -0.80
CA SER A 225 -4.34 18.72 -1.89
C SER A 225 -5.11 19.71 -2.76
N GLU A 226 -6.33 19.33 -3.20
CA GLU A 226 -7.20 20.22 -3.98
C GLU A 226 -7.45 21.54 -3.24
N TRP A 227 -7.74 21.46 -1.93
CA TRP A 227 -7.95 22.64 -1.10
C TRP A 227 -6.68 23.48 -0.93
N LEU A 228 -5.54 22.87 -0.62
CA LEU A 228 -4.28 23.58 -0.36
C LEU A 228 -3.82 24.34 -1.60
N GLU A 229 -3.91 23.68 -2.77
CA GLU A 229 -3.43 24.22 -4.05
C GLU A 229 -4.35 25.32 -4.59
N SER A 230 -5.63 25.32 -4.22
CA SER A 230 -6.60 26.31 -4.70
C SER A 230 -6.33 27.75 -4.20
N SER A 231 -5.56 27.94 -3.13
CA SER A 231 -5.32 29.27 -2.57
C SER A 231 -4.05 29.41 -1.73
N ILE A 232 -3.35 30.53 -1.92
CA ILE A 232 -2.26 30.97 -1.03
C ILE A 232 -2.77 31.14 0.41
N ALA A 233 -4.02 31.55 0.59
CA ALA A 233 -4.62 31.71 1.92
C ALA A 233 -4.70 30.39 2.68
N HIS A 234 -4.95 29.27 2.01
CA HIS A 234 -5.01 27.94 2.61
C HIS A 234 -3.63 27.47 3.07
N ARG A 235 -2.60 27.64 2.24
CA ARG A 235 -1.19 27.42 2.64
C ARG A 235 -0.80 28.25 3.86
N LYS A 236 -1.19 29.53 3.92
CA LYS A 236 -0.98 30.38 5.10
C LYS A 236 -1.73 29.88 6.35
N GLN A 237 -2.91 29.26 6.19
CA GLN A 237 -3.63 28.65 7.31
C GLN A 237 -2.89 27.43 7.86
N VAL A 238 -2.30 26.59 7.00
CA VAL A 238 -1.44 25.47 7.42
C VAL A 238 -0.29 25.98 8.28
N ILE A 239 0.47 26.98 7.80
CA ILE A 239 1.59 27.56 8.56
C ILE A 239 1.13 28.14 9.90
N LYS A 240 -0.01 28.82 9.93
CA LYS A 240 -0.57 29.35 11.17
C LYS A 240 -0.93 28.25 12.17
N LEU A 241 -1.45 27.13 11.72
CA LEU A 241 -1.79 25.99 12.57
C LEU A 241 -0.51 25.29 13.06
N TRP A 242 0.42 25.00 12.15
CA TRP A 242 1.75 24.44 12.44
C TRP A 242 2.48 25.25 13.52
N ASN A 243 2.58 26.57 13.35
CA ASN A 243 3.25 27.43 14.33
C ASN A 243 2.58 27.44 15.71
N LYS A 244 1.28 27.17 15.81
CA LYS A 244 0.59 27.06 17.11
C LYS A 244 0.97 25.78 17.84
N ALA A 245 1.41 24.75 17.12
CA ALA A 245 1.86 23.49 17.68
C ALA A 245 3.31 23.55 18.23
N GLN A 246 3.96 24.72 18.23
CA GLN A 246 5.26 24.90 18.86
C GLN A 246 5.28 24.37 20.31
N GLN A 247 6.35 23.64 20.65
CA GLN A 247 6.65 23.19 22.01
C GLN A 247 6.73 24.40 22.97
N GLN A 248 6.17 24.24 24.18
CA GLN A 248 6.34 25.26 25.22
C GLN A 248 7.72 25.10 25.85
N ILE A 249 8.60 26.08 25.64
CA ILE A 249 9.87 26.14 26.36
C ILE A 249 9.55 26.56 27.80
N PHE A 250 9.55 25.61 28.73
CA PHE A 250 9.57 25.92 30.15
C PHE A 250 10.98 26.38 30.51
N TYR A 251 11.17 27.70 30.63
CA TYR A 251 12.34 28.22 31.35
C TYR A 251 12.12 27.94 32.83
N HIS A 252 12.85 26.97 33.40
CA HIS A 252 13.08 26.94 34.83
C HIS A 252 14.01 28.11 35.17
N HIS A 253 13.40 29.19 35.67
CA HIS A 253 14.09 30.29 36.35
C HIS A 253 14.50 29.85 37.76
#